data_AF-A0A919P9K8-F1
#
_entry.id   AF-A0A919P9K8-F1
#
_cell.length_a   1.000
_cell.length_b   1.000
_cell.length_c   1.000
_cell.angle_alpha   90.00
_cell.angle_beta   90.00
_cell.angle_gamma   90.00
#
_symmetry.space_group_name_H-M   'P 1'
#
loop_
_entity.id
_entity.type
_entity.pdbx_description
1 polymer ?
#
loop_
_entity_poly.entity_id
_entity_poly.type
_entity_poly.pdbx_seq_one_letter_code
_entity_poly.pdbx_strand_id
1 'polypeptide(L)'
;MTADDEHVPPSYGERTAWTYAVVIPVGTLGYLAVVVPRALTQPIDQVAWAGPMLWAMGLSIVASIVGAIVFAIVVRDHEGRLDVRDTQIERYGDRVALWFTTAGAIVALPLSMLEVDWFWIGSTLFVLAATGSTWGAIVQIRAHRGTFVG
;
A
#
# COMPACT_ATOMS: atom_id res chain seq x y z
N MET A 1 20.19 -14.86 -33.82
CA MET A 1 20.94 -13.94 -32.93
C MET A 1 19.92 -12.94 -32.43
N THR A 2 19.26 -13.29 -31.33
CA THR A 2 18.24 -12.46 -30.68
C THR A 2 18.94 -11.18 -30.24
N ALA A 3 18.55 -10.05 -30.82
CA ALA A 3 18.90 -8.76 -30.24
C ALA A 3 18.45 -8.82 -28.79
N ASP A 4 19.41 -8.66 -27.88
CA ASP A 4 19.16 -8.55 -26.45
C ASP A 4 17.92 -7.70 -26.24
N ASP A 5 16.94 -8.25 -25.52
CA ASP A 5 15.91 -7.46 -24.86
C ASP A 5 16.67 -6.42 -24.05
N GLU A 6 16.80 -5.23 -24.63
CA GLU A 6 17.42 -4.08 -23.99
C GLU A 6 16.66 -3.90 -22.68
N HIS A 7 17.30 -4.33 -21.58
CA HIS A 7 16.67 -4.44 -20.28
C HIS A 7 16.57 -3.02 -19.74
N VAL A 8 15.62 -2.24 -20.29
CA VAL A 8 15.40 -0.86 -19.90
C VAL A 8 15.06 -0.91 -18.41
N PRO A 9 15.92 -0.35 -17.54
CA PRO A 9 15.67 -0.41 -16.12
C PRO A 9 14.33 0.26 -15.83
N PRO A 10 13.41 -0.37 -15.06
CA PRO A 10 12.10 0.19 -14.81
C PRO A 10 12.21 1.59 -14.22
N SER A 11 11.35 2.50 -14.70
CA SER A 11 11.34 3.92 -14.29
C SER A 11 11.06 4.12 -12.80
N TYR A 12 11.30 5.34 -12.28
CA TYR A 12 11.12 5.68 -10.85
C TYR A 12 9.76 5.27 -10.29
N GLY A 13 8.68 5.67 -10.98
CA GLY A 13 7.33 5.38 -10.55
C GLY A 13 6.99 3.88 -10.61
N GLU A 14 7.55 3.14 -11.57
CA GLU A 14 7.31 1.69 -11.68
C GLU A 14 7.96 0.93 -10.52
N ARG A 15 9.24 1.19 -10.20
CA ARG A 15 9.93 0.49 -9.08
C ARG A 15 9.35 0.82 -7.71
N THR A 16 8.99 2.08 -7.50
CA THR A 16 8.36 2.53 -6.25
C THR A 16 6.98 1.89 -6.10
N ALA A 17 6.20 1.85 -7.19
CA ALA A 17 4.92 1.16 -7.19
C ALA A 17 5.06 -0.35 -6.93
N TRP A 18 6.07 -1.02 -7.49
CA TRP A 18 6.37 -2.42 -7.16
C TRP A 18 6.71 -2.63 -5.69
N THR A 19 7.47 -1.71 -5.09
CA THR A 19 7.77 -1.75 -3.65
C THR A 19 6.48 -1.72 -2.83
N TYR A 20 5.60 -0.76 -3.09
CA TYR A 20 4.31 -0.69 -2.37
C TYR A 20 3.39 -1.89 -2.67
N ALA A 21 3.34 -2.33 -3.93
CA ALA A 21 2.51 -3.46 -4.35
C ALA A 21 2.92 -4.79 -3.71
N VAL A 22 4.17 -4.92 -3.25
CA VAL A 22 4.63 -6.12 -2.53
C VAL A 22 4.63 -5.92 -1.02
N VAL A 23 5.19 -4.80 -0.53
CA VAL A 23 5.36 -4.54 0.90
C VAL A 23 4.02 -4.50 1.62
N ILE A 24 3.01 -3.83 1.04
CA ILE A 24 1.72 -3.65 1.71
C ILE A 24 0.96 -4.98 1.82
N PRO A 25 0.81 -5.80 0.76
CA PRO A 25 0.20 -7.12 0.89
C PRO A 25 0.97 -8.04 1.83
N VAL A 26 2.30 -8.06 1.77
CA VAL A 26 3.12 -8.91 2.65
C VAL A 26 2.97 -8.49 4.11
N GLY A 27 3.00 -7.19 4.40
CA GLY A 27 2.75 -6.65 5.75
C GLY A 27 1.34 -6.98 6.25
N THR A 28 0.35 -6.91 5.36
CA THR A 28 -1.05 -7.25 5.67
C THR A 28 -1.21 -8.74 5.96
N LEU A 29 -0.61 -9.61 5.15
CA LEU A 29 -0.61 -11.05 5.38
C LEU A 29 0.14 -11.40 6.66
N GLY A 30 1.25 -10.72 6.96
CA GLY A 30 1.98 -10.86 8.23
C GLY A 30 1.12 -10.49 9.43
N TYR A 31 0.39 -9.38 9.36
CA TYR A 31 -0.58 -8.99 10.38
C TYR A 31 -1.66 -10.07 10.58
N LEU A 32 -2.30 -10.52 9.50
CA LEU A 32 -3.35 -11.53 9.55
C LEU A 32 -2.83 -12.87 10.08
N ALA A 33 -1.63 -13.29 9.69
CA ALA A 33 -1.00 -14.52 10.16
C ALA A 33 -0.74 -14.51 11.68
N VAL A 34 -0.54 -13.34 12.28
CA VAL A 34 -0.36 -13.22 13.74
C VAL A 34 -1.70 -13.09 14.46
N VAL A 35 -2.61 -12.29 13.92
CA VAL A 35 -3.85 -11.91 14.59
C VAL A 35 -4.94 -12.96 14.46
N VAL A 36 -5.08 -13.62 13.31
CA VAL A 36 -6.10 -14.65 13.10
C VAL A 36 -5.93 -15.83 14.08
N PRO A 37 -4.75 -16.43 14.28
CA PRO A 37 -4.59 -17.49 15.25
C PRO A 37 -4.89 -17.05 16.69
N ARG A 38 -4.58 -15.79 17.05
CA ARG A 38 -4.89 -15.22 18.37
C ARG A 38 -6.39 -15.05 18.57
N ALA A 39 -7.10 -14.53 17.56
CA ALA A 39 -8.55 -14.39 17.57
C ALA A 39 -9.30 -15.74 17.61
N LEU A 40 -8.68 -16.81 17.12
CA LEU A 40 -9.24 -18.17 17.19
C LEU A 40 -8.98 -18.87 18.54
N THR A 41 -7.98 -18.42 19.32
CA THR A 41 -7.56 -19.07 20.57
C THR A 41 -7.90 -18.28 21.82
N GLN A 42 -8.28 -17.01 21.68
CA GLN A 42 -8.57 -16.11 22.79
C GLN A 42 -9.87 -15.35 22.54
N PRO A 43 -10.58 -14.95 23.61
CA PRO A 43 -11.66 -13.97 23.53
C PRO A 43 -11.20 -12.69 22.80
N ILE A 44 -12.04 -12.14 21.92
CA ILE A 44 -11.69 -11.02 21.02
C ILE A 44 -11.24 -9.77 21.79
N ASP A 45 -11.80 -9.55 22.98
CA ASP A 45 -11.46 -8.45 23.91
C ASP A 45 -10.03 -8.55 24.48
N GLN A 46 -9.44 -9.75 24.49
CA GLN A 46 -8.10 -10.00 25.03
C GLN A 46 -7.02 -10.09 23.93
N VAL A 47 -7.42 -10.07 22.66
CA VAL A 47 -6.48 -10.18 21.54
C VAL A 47 -5.61 -8.93 21.49
N ALA A 48 -4.30 -9.11 21.70
CA ALA A 48 -3.32 -8.04 21.46
C ALA A 48 -3.13 -7.80 19.95
N TRP A 49 -4.04 -7.03 19.34
CA TRP A 49 -4.08 -6.72 17.91
C TRP A 49 -3.31 -5.46 17.52
N ALA A 50 -3.27 -4.46 18.41
CA ALA A 50 -2.67 -3.16 18.12
C ALA A 50 -1.15 -3.26 17.86
N GLY A 51 -0.43 -4.07 18.65
CA GLY A 51 1.02 -4.25 18.48
C GLY A 51 1.41 -4.77 17.09
N PRO A 52 0.88 -5.92 16.64
CA PRO A 52 1.09 -6.41 15.28
C PRO A 52 0.69 -5.40 14.20
N MET A 53 -0.42 -4.67 14.37
CA MET A 53 -0.87 -3.66 13.40
C MET A 53 0.14 -2.51 13.27
N LEU A 54 0.60 -1.96 14.41
CA LEU A 54 1.60 -0.91 14.43
C LEU A 54 2.93 -1.36 13.82
N TRP A 55 3.30 -2.63 14.00
CA TRP A 55 4.51 -3.18 13.40
C TRP A 55 4.39 -3.29 11.88
N ALA A 56 3.24 -3.74 11.37
CA ALA A 56 2.97 -3.79 9.92
C ALA A 56 2.95 -2.39 9.28
N MET A 57 2.33 -1.42 9.94
CA MET A 57 2.34 -0.02 9.51
C MET A 57 3.75 0.55 9.53
N GLY A 58 4.47 0.37 10.64
CA GLY A 58 5.84 0.86 10.83
C GLY A 58 6.81 0.28 9.80
N LEU A 59 6.76 -1.02 9.55
CA LEU A 59 7.55 -1.65 8.50
C LEU A 59 7.23 -1.09 7.12
N SER A 60 5.96 -0.86 6.81
CA SER A 60 5.56 -0.32 5.51
C SER A 60 6.11 1.09 5.29
N ILE A 61 6.10 1.92 6.34
CA ILE A 61 6.71 3.26 6.32
C ILE A 61 8.23 3.16 6.13
N VAL A 62 8.90 2.31 6.91
CA VAL A 62 10.35 2.12 6.80
C VAL A 62 10.75 1.62 5.40
N ALA A 63 10.03 0.64 4.87
CA ALA A 63 10.29 0.10 3.53
C ALA A 63 10.07 1.14 2.44
N SER A 64 9.05 2.00 2.58
CA SER A 64 8.83 3.14 1.69
C SER A 64 10.01 4.13 1.73
N ILE A 65 10.46 4.51 2.92
CA ILE A 65 11.59 5.44 3.10
C ILE A 65 12.87 4.85 2.51
N VAL A 66 13.18 3.59 2.85
CA VAL A 66 14.35 2.88 2.32
C VAL A 66 14.27 2.77 0.81
N GLY A 67 13.09 2.45 0.26
CA GLY A 67 12.86 2.42 -1.19
C GLY A 67 13.17 3.75 -1.86
N ALA A 68 12.71 4.87 -1.29
CA ALA A 68 12.99 6.22 -1.78
C ALA A 68 14.48 6.57 -1.71
N ILE A 69 15.16 6.23 -0.60
CA ILE A 69 16.60 6.49 -0.41
C ILE A 69 17.45 5.67 -1.38
N VAL A 70 17.21 4.35 -1.46
CA VAL A 70 17.93 3.46 -2.38
C VAL A 70 17.77 3.96 -3.81
N PHE A 71 16.57 4.42 -4.18
CA PHE A 71 16.36 5.04 -5.48
C PHE A 71 17.23 6.28 -5.71
N ALA A 72 17.21 7.24 -4.76
CA ALA A 72 18.01 8.47 -4.87
C ALA A 72 19.52 8.20 -4.98
N ILE A 73 19.99 7.06 -4.45
CA ILE A 73 21.39 6.63 -4.55
C ILE A 73 21.68 5.96 -5.90
N VAL A 74 20.78 5.08 -6.37
CA VAL A 74 20.96 4.30 -7.62
C VAL A 74 20.79 5.17 -8.85
N VAL A 75 19.85 6.11 -8.83
CA VAL A 75 19.63 7.08 -9.91
C VAL A 75 20.39 8.37 -9.57
N ARG A 76 21.70 8.32 -9.73
CA ARG A 76 22.53 9.52 -9.88
C ARG A 76 22.62 9.83 -11.38
N ASP A 77 22.25 11.04 -11.78
CA ASP A 77 22.17 11.57 -13.17
C ASP A 77 20.96 11.12 -14.00
N HIS A 78 20.27 11.96 -14.78
CA HIS A 78 20.39 13.39 -15.13
C HIS A 78 18.96 13.95 -15.28
N GLU A 79 18.81 15.26 -15.07
CA GLU A 79 17.61 16.07 -15.33
C GLU A 79 16.43 15.89 -14.36
N GLY A 80 16.31 16.84 -13.42
CA GLY A 80 15.11 17.11 -12.64
C GLY A 80 13.96 17.64 -13.51
N ARG A 81 13.49 16.83 -14.46
CA ARG A 81 12.22 17.06 -15.14
C ARG A 81 11.18 16.22 -14.41
N LEU A 82 10.50 16.88 -13.47
CA LEU A 82 9.13 16.54 -13.10
C LEU A 82 8.30 16.59 -14.38
N ASP A 83 8.29 15.48 -15.12
CA ASP A 83 7.57 15.40 -16.37
C ASP A 83 6.07 15.44 -16.06
N VAL A 84 5.30 16.11 -16.92
CA VAL A 84 3.87 16.42 -16.74
C VAL A 84 3.01 15.13 -16.53
N ARG A 85 3.61 13.96 -16.75
CA ARG A 85 3.10 12.63 -16.46
C ARG A 85 2.97 12.31 -14.97
N ASP A 86 3.78 12.88 -14.08
CA ASP A 86 3.70 12.63 -12.62
C ASP A 86 2.41 13.21 -12.00
N THR A 87 1.92 14.33 -12.54
CA THR A 87 0.71 15.02 -12.04
C THR A 87 -0.59 14.22 -12.29
N GLN A 88 -0.63 13.38 -13.33
CA GLN A 88 -1.79 12.51 -13.61
C GLN A 88 -1.87 11.35 -12.61
N ILE A 89 -0.71 10.83 -12.20
CA ILE A 89 -0.59 9.73 -11.24
C ILE A 89 -0.97 10.21 -9.84
N GLU A 90 -0.55 11.42 -9.47
CA GLU A 90 -0.91 12.08 -8.22
C GLU A 90 -2.44 12.24 -8.08
N ARG A 91 -3.11 12.77 -9.12
CA ARG A 91 -4.59 12.95 -9.12
C ARG A 91 -5.35 11.63 -9.04
N TYR A 92 -4.81 10.54 -9.59
CA TYR A 92 -5.44 9.23 -9.49
C TYR A 92 -5.24 8.63 -8.09
N GLY A 93 -4.04 8.78 -7.51
CA GLY A 93 -3.74 8.42 -6.13
C GLY A 93 -4.70 9.08 -5.15
N ASP A 94 -4.95 10.38 -5.31
CA ASP A 94 -5.92 11.13 -4.50
C ASP A 94 -7.34 10.55 -4.60
N ARG A 95 -7.78 10.18 -5.81
CA ARG A 95 -9.11 9.61 -6.02
C ARG A 95 -9.24 8.24 -5.35
N VAL A 96 -8.23 7.38 -5.47
CA VAL A 96 -8.21 6.07 -4.80
C VAL A 96 -8.18 6.26 -3.28
N ALA A 97 -7.29 7.11 -2.77
CA ALA A 97 -7.23 7.41 -1.34
C ALA A 97 -8.56 7.94 -0.80
N LEU A 98 -9.24 8.81 -1.55
CA LEU A 98 -10.57 9.31 -1.21
C LEU A 98 -11.59 8.17 -1.12
N TRP A 99 -11.70 7.31 -2.14
CA TRP A 99 -12.65 6.19 -2.13
C TRP A 99 -12.44 5.24 -0.94
N PHE A 100 -11.20 4.88 -0.64
CA PHE A 100 -10.89 3.99 0.49
C PHE A 100 -11.07 4.66 1.85
N THR A 101 -10.79 5.96 1.95
CA THR A 101 -11.07 6.73 3.17
C THR A 101 -12.57 6.83 3.42
N THR A 102 -13.36 7.13 2.37
CA THR A 102 -14.83 7.18 2.46
C THR A 102 -15.40 5.80 2.78
N ALA A 103 -14.93 4.73 2.14
CA ALA A 103 -15.34 3.37 2.46
C ALA A 103 -15.00 3.00 3.92
N GLY A 104 -13.79 3.35 4.37
CA GLY A 104 -13.37 3.19 5.76
C GLY A 104 -14.30 3.90 6.73
N ALA A 105 -14.70 5.15 6.45
CA ALA A 105 -15.65 5.88 7.26
C ALA A 105 -17.05 5.23 7.27
N ILE A 106 -17.56 4.81 6.11
CA ILE A 106 -18.85 4.12 5.97
C ILE A 106 -18.90 2.81 6.75
N VAL A 107 -17.77 2.12 6.89
CA VAL A 107 -17.70 0.85 7.64
C VAL A 107 -17.43 1.08 9.12
N ALA A 108 -16.54 2.02 9.47
CA ALA A 108 -16.18 2.31 10.85
C ALA A 108 -17.31 2.96 11.65
N LEU A 109 -18.13 3.80 11.02
CA LEU A 109 -19.25 4.48 11.69
C LEU A 109 -20.33 3.50 12.19
N PRO A 110 -20.85 2.55 11.38
CA PRO A 110 -21.76 1.53 11.88
C PRO A 110 -21.11 0.61 12.93
N LEU A 111 -19.84 0.23 12.76
CA LEU A 111 -19.14 -0.60 13.74
C LEU A 111 -19.02 0.10 15.10
N SER A 112 -18.76 1.42 15.11
CA SER A 112 -18.73 2.20 16.35
C SER A 112 -20.12 2.40 16.95
N MET A 113 -21.14 2.63 16.12
CA MET A 113 -22.54 2.73 16.57
C MET A 113 -23.06 1.43 17.19
N LEU A 114 -22.57 0.28 16.72
CA LEU A 114 -22.91 -1.04 17.25
C LEU A 114 -22.04 -1.45 18.45
N GLU A 115 -21.17 -0.56 18.94
CA GLU A 115 -20.22 -0.80 20.03
C GLU A 115 -19.41 -2.09 19.85
N VAL A 116 -19.08 -2.40 18.59
CA VAL A 116 -18.28 -3.57 18.27
C VAL A 116 -16.88 -3.38 18.83
N ASP A 117 -16.27 -4.46 19.32
CA ASP A 117 -14.91 -4.45 19.87
C ASP A 117 -13.94 -3.67 18.98
N TRP A 118 -13.09 -2.86 19.62
CA TRP A 118 -12.06 -2.04 18.97
C TRP A 118 -11.20 -2.85 17.99
N PHE A 119 -11.04 -4.15 18.25
CA PHE A 119 -10.44 -5.14 17.38
C PHE A 119 -11.00 -5.11 15.95
N TRP A 120 -12.32 -5.16 15.80
CA TRP A 120 -12.98 -5.23 14.50
C TRP A 120 -12.93 -3.88 13.78
N ILE A 121 -13.11 -2.78 14.52
CA ILE A 121 -12.98 -1.43 13.97
C ILE A 121 -11.58 -1.23 13.40
N GLY A 122 -10.55 -1.51 14.20
CA GLY A 122 -9.14 -1.36 13.80
C GLY A 122 -8.75 -2.26 12.64
N SER A 123 -9.06 -3.56 12.72
CA SER A 123 -8.70 -4.53 11.69
C SER A 123 -9.37 -4.21 10.34
N THR A 124 -10.63 -3.78 10.36
CA THR A 124 -11.36 -3.45 9.14
C THR A 124 -10.80 -2.21 8.46
N LEU A 125 -10.52 -1.16 9.23
CA LEU A 125 -9.86 0.04 8.71
C LEU A 125 -8.48 -0.27 8.14
N PHE A 126 -7.69 -1.08 8.84
CA PHE A 126 -6.36 -1.48 8.40
C PHE A 126 -6.42 -2.24 7.06
N VAL A 127 -7.30 -3.25 6.93
CA VAL A 127 -7.43 -4.03 5.71
C VAL A 127 -7.96 -3.18 4.55
N LEU A 128 -8.92 -2.28 4.80
CA LEU A 128 -9.42 -1.36 3.77
C LEU A 128 -8.31 -0.43 3.27
N ALA A 129 -7.56 0.18 4.18
CA ALA A 129 -6.43 1.04 3.83
C ALA A 129 -5.38 0.27 3.04
N ALA A 130 -4.98 -0.92 3.51
CA ALA A 130 -3.98 -1.75 2.84
C ALA A 130 -4.42 -2.17 1.43
N THR A 131 -5.69 -2.52 1.25
CA THR A 131 -6.26 -2.86 -0.06
C THR A 131 -6.21 -1.66 -1.00
N GLY A 132 -6.56 -0.47 -0.50
CA GLY A 132 -6.53 0.74 -1.29
C GLY A 132 -5.14 1.16 -1.74
N SER A 133 -4.17 1.08 -0.82
CA SER A 133 -2.78 1.36 -1.16
C SER A 133 -2.21 0.34 -2.15
N THR A 134 -2.59 -0.94 -2.04
CA THR A 134 -2.18 -1.98 -2.99
C THR A 134 -2.77 -1.73 -4.39
N TRP A 135 -4.06 -1.37 -4.47
CA TRP A 135 -4.70 -1.07 -5.74
C TRP A 135 -4.09 0.17 -6.41
N GLY A 136 -3.82 1.22 -5.64
CA GLY A 136 -3.12 2.41 -6.12
C GLY A 136 -1.75 2.07 -6.72
N ALA A 137 -0.99 1.21 -6.05
CA ALA A 137 0.30 0.74 -6.54
C ALA A 137 0.18 -0.09 -7.83
N ILE A 138 -0.77 -1.03 -7.93
CA ILE A 138 -1.01 -1.83 -9.15
C ILE A 138 -1.36 -0.93 -10.34
N VAL A 139 -2.21 0.06 -10.12
CA VAL A 139 -2.61 1.01 -11.16
C VAL A 139 -1.40 1.83 -11.63
N GLN A 140 -0.57 2.31 -10.71
CA GLN A 140 0.66 3.02 -11.05
C GLN A 140 1.60 2.15 -11.90
N ILE A 141 1.75 0.85 -11.60
CA ILE A 141 2.54 -0.08 -12.42
C ILE A 141 1.96 -0.19 -13.84
N ARG A 142 0.63 -0.36 -13.97
CA ARG A 142 -0.04 -0.49 -15.28
C ARG A 142 0.07 0.79 -16.13
N ALA A 143 -0.03 1.95 -15.50
CA ALA A 143 0.15 3.24 -16.15
C ALA A 143 1.57 3.40 -16.72
N HIS A 144 2.58 2.93 -15.99
CA HIS A 144 3.97 2.96 -16.46
C HIS A 144 4.26 1.97 -17.60
N ARG A 145 3.53 0.85 -17.66
CA ARG A 145 3.70 -0.18 -18.72
C ARG A 145 2.95 0.12 -20.03
N GLY A 146 2.37 1.31 -20.19
CA GLY A 146 1.77 1.76 -21.45
C GLY A 146 0.35 1.24 -21.73
N THR A 147 -0.37 0.72 -20.74
CA THR A 147 -1.75 0.22 -20.90
C THR A 147 -2.77 1.03 -20.09
N PHE A 148 -2.67 2.36 -20.14
CA PHE A 148 -3.81 3.22 -19.82
C PHE A 148 -4.45 3.71 -21.13
N VAL A 149 -5.49 3.01 -21.56
CA VAL A 149 -6.53 3.62 -22.41
C VAL A 149 -7.53 4.21 -21.44
N GLY A 150 -7.44 5.54 -21.25
CA GLY A 150 -8.52 6.32 -20.68
C GLY A 150 -9.61 6.52 -21.71
#